data_AF-A0A8S3X0K3-F1
#
_entry.id   AF-A0A8S3X0K3-F1
#
_cell.length_a   1.000
_cell.length_b   1.000
_cell.length_c   1.000
_cell.angle_alpha   90.00
_cell.angle_beta   90.00
_cell.angle_gamma   90.00
#
_symmetry.space_group_name_H-M   'P 1'
#
loop_
_entity.id
_entity.type
_entity.pdbx_description
1 polymer ?
#
loop_
_entity_poly.entity_id
_entity_poly.type
_entity_poly.pdbx_seq_one_letter_code
_entity_poly.pdbx_strand_id
1 'polypeptide(L)'
;MENSEEKVIMTPKCKTPTSTTIVVERKVVDTEPSDKIHIAGGDHTGIIINKEKVYENGVTEPCHAQLEFCVYLVSAATGTHTREARALRFWFKPEVPRDECPHEAQSFFRELVSPHDFPKDYVGFIKKIIKLMQQKYHQLKVLEVELRQEGSGPPPPESNGVITTFIEDSVLNQTQIISEQRVLDMIENAYPNPLTVEDFVTVGKWSKAEVKDALEALEEKGLTRSMSDGLYIRQHSIDTQVVKQMPTLHSSRQPSIAIITALYCEKQAVDAMMDNQETYVRYTTVGE
;
A
#
# COMPACT_ATOMS: atom_id res chain seq x y z
N MET A 1 -32.05 -21.19 -9.12
CA MET A 1 -30.82 -20.77 -9.81
C MET A 1 -29.99 -20.07 -8.76
N GLU A 2 -28.96 -20.73 -8.24
CA GLU A 2 -28.04 -20.10 -7.28
C GLU A 2 -27.42 -18.88 -7.96
N ASN A 3 -27.54 -17.73 -7.29
CA ASN A 3 -27.05 -16.46 -7.78
C ASN A 3 -25.54 -16.43 -7.54
N SER A 4 -24.76 -17.13 -8.37
CA SER A 4 -23.31 -17.21 -8.20
C SER A 4 -22.69 -15.85 -8.50
N GLU A 5 -22.32 -15.12 -7.45
CA GLU A 5 -21.79 -13.76 -7.52
C GLU A 5 -20.36 -13.78 -8.10
N GLU A 6 -20.11 -12.99 -9.15
CA GLU A 6 -18.76 -12.80 -9.70
C GLU A 6 -17.88 -12.05 -8.70
N LYS A 7 -16.69 -12.57 -8.44
CA LYS A 7 -15.69 -11.93 -7.57
C LYS A 7 -14.47 -11.50 -8.37
N VAL A 8 -13.82 -10.44 -7.91
CA VAL A 8 -12.55 -9.96 -8.47
C VAL A 8 -11.40 -10.67 -7.78
N ILE A 9 -10.62 -11.42 -8.56
CA ILE A 9 -9.49 -12.22 -8.10
C ILE A 9 -8.21 -11.64 -8.67
N MET A 10 -7.18 -11.55 -7.84
CA MET A 10 -5.81 -11.29 -8.28
C MET A 10 -4.99 -12.58 -8.27
N THR A 11 -4.27 -12.85 -9.34
CA THR A 11 -3.38 -14.00 -9.49
C THR A 11 -2.00 -13.55 -9.95
N PRO A 12 -0.92 -13.84 -9.21
CA PRO A 12 0.44 -13.66 -9.70
C PRO A 12 0.69 -14.58 -10.90
N LYS A 13 1.15 -14.03 -12.03
CA LYS A 13 1.39 -14.80 -13.26
C LYS A 13 2.86 -15.12 -13.48
N CYS A 14 3.73 -14.12 -13.33
CA CYS A 14 5.17 -14.29 -13.56
C CYS A 14 5.94 -13.31 -12.70
N LYS A 15 7.14 -13.72 -12.26
CA LYS A 15 8.11 -12.85 -11.60
C LYS A 15 9.50 -13.16 -12.12
N THR A 16 10.16 -12.14 -12.66
CA THR A 16 11.56 -12.14 -13.03
C THR A 16 12.32 -11.17 -12.11
N PRO A 17 13.66 -11.07 -12.18
CA PRO A 17 14.41 -10.10 -11.38
C PRO A 17 13.99 -8.65 -11.62
N THR A 18 13.48 -8.36 -12.82
CA THR A 18 13.14 -6.99 -13.25
C THR A 18 11.67 -6.81 -13.59
N SER A 19 10.85 -7.85 -13.60
CA SER A 19 9.44 -7.76 -13.98
C SER A 19 8.54 -8.57 -13.07
N THR A 20 7.38 -8.02 -12.70
CA THR A 20 6.31 -8.76 -12.05
C THR A 20 5.03 -8.61 -12.88
N THR A 21 4.41 -9.73 -13.23
CA THR A 21 3.12 -9.76 -13.92
C THR A 21 2.06 -10.33 -13.00
N ILE A 22 0.98 -9.58 -12.82
CA ILE A 22 -0.22 -10.02 -12.11
C ILE A 22 -1.42 -9.95 -13.06
N VAL A 23 -2.42 -10.78 -12.79
CA VAL A 23 -3.70 -10.75 -13.50
C VAL A 23 -4.80 -10.50 -12.49
N VAL A 24 -5.66 -9.52 -12.78
CA VAL A 24 -6.87 -9.23 -12.02
C VAL A 24 -8.05 -9.57 -12.89
N GLU A 25 -8.88 -10.53 -12.48
CA GLU A 25 -9.95 -11.09 -13.29
C GLU A 25 -11.24 -11.28 -12.51
N ARG A 26 -12.38 -11.25 -13.21
CA ARG A 26 -13.66 -11.68 -12.66
C ARG A 26 -13.83 -13.17 -12.87
N LYS A 27 -14.12 -13.88 -11.78
CA LYS A 27 -14.44 -15.29 -11.79
C LYS A 27 -15.64 -15.56 -10.89
N VAL A 28 -16.48 -16.49 -11.34
CA VAL A 28 -17.48 -17.12 -10.49
C VAL A 28 -16.72 -18.13 -9.64
N VAL A 29 -16.75 -17.95 -8.31
CA VAL A 29 -16.00 -18.80 -7.38
C VAL A 29 -16.97 -19.48 -6.44
N ASP A 30 -16.93 -20.81 -6.39
CA ASP A 30 -17.51 -21.56 -5.28
C ASP A 30 -16.65 -21.30 -4.04
N THR A 31 -17.23 -20.60 -3.07
CA THR A 31 -16.56 -20.08 -1.88
C THR A 31 -16.23 -21.18 -0.86
N GLU A 32 -15.46 -22.19 -1.25
CA GLU A 32 -14.83 -23.06 -0.27
C GLU A 32 -13.44 -22.51 0.09
N PRO A 33 -13.20 -22.14 1.37
CA PRO A 33 -11.88 -21.72 1.80
C PRO A 33 -10.88 -22.85 1.58
N SER A 34 -9.81 -22.56 0.87
CA SER A 34 -8.72 -23.49 0.57
C SER A 34 -7.38 -22.79 0.81
N ASP A 35 -6.33 -23.53 1.18
CA ASP A 35 -4.96 -22.99 1.34
C ASP A 35 -4.42 -22.29 0.07
N LYS A 36 -5.05 -22.56 -1.08
CA LYS A 36 -4.74 -21.96 -2.37
C LYS A 36 -5.34 -20.57 -2.58
N ILE A 37 -6.30 -20.15 -1.76
CA ILE A 37 -7.03 -18.89 -1.93
C ILE A 37 -6.94 -18.08 -0.64
N HIS A 38 -6.48 -16.83 -0.74
CA HIS A 38 -6.51 -15.90 0.38
C HIS A 38 -7.64 -14.89 0.17
N ILE A 39 -8.54 -14.81 1.14
CA ILE A 39 -9.61 -13.81 1.18
C ILE A 39 -9.21 -12.77 2.23
N ALA A 40 -9.04 -11.52 1.81
CA ALA A 40 -8.61 -10.46 2.70
C ALA A 40 -9.78 -9.93 3.56
N GLY A 41 -9.52 -9.60 4.83
CA GLY A 41 -10.47 -9.01 5.78
C GLY A 41 -10.31 -7.48 5.92
N GLY A 42 -11.19 -6.85 6.72
CA GLY A 42 -11.12 -5.41 7.04
C GLY A 42 -11.27 -4.50 5.82
N ASP A 43 -10.43 -3.46 5.71
CA ASP A 43 -10.42 -2.53 4.55
C ASP A 43 -10.10 -3.20 3.20
N HIS A 44 -9.68 -4.46 3.24
CA HIS A 44 -9.35 -5.30 2.10
C HIS A 44 -10.45 -6.32 1.77
N THR A 45 -11.60 -6.27 2.46
CA THR A 45 -12.75 -7.13 2.15
C THR A 45 -13.13 -7.05 0.67
N GLY A 46 -13.37 -8.23 0.09
CA GLY A 46 -13.67 -8.44 -1.33
C GLY A 46 -12.46 -8.80 -2.19
N ILE A 47 -11.23 -8.63 -1.69
CA ILE A 47 -10.02 -9.05 -2.41
C ILE A 47 -9.81 -10.55 -2.23
N ILE A 48 -9.73 -11.28 -3.34
CA ILE A 48 -9.39 -12.70 -3.38
C ILE A 48 -8.07 -12.85 -4.11
N ILE A 49 -7.10 -13.50 -3.49
CA ILE A 49 -5.79 -13.78 -4.08
C ILE A 49 -5.68 -15.28 -4.32
N ASN A 50 -5.48 -15.68 -5.58
CA ASN A 50 -5.11 -17.05 -5.91
C ASN A 50 -3.60 -17.22 -5.74
N LYS A 51 -3.19 -18.19 -4.90
CA LYS A 51 -1.79 -18.53 -4.59
C LYS A 51 -1.25 -19.68 -5.46
N GLU A 52 -2.00 -20.16 -6.45
CA GLU A 52 -1.55 -21.23 -7.33
C GLU A 52 -0.26 -20.86 -8.09
N LYS A 53 0.68 -21.81 -8.14
CA LYS A 53 2.03 -21.60 -8.71
C LYS A 53 2.06 -21.51 -10.23
N VAL A 54 1.00 -21.95 -10.92
CA VAL A 54 0.89 -21.96 -12.37
C VAL A 54 -0.43 -21.31 -12.74
N TYR A 55 -0.36 -20.14 -13.37
CA TYR A 55 -1.53 -19.48 -13.94
C TYR A 55 -1.72 -19.98 -15.37
N GLU A 56 -2.67 -20.90 -15.57
CA GLU A 56 -3.21 -21.18 -16.90
C GLU A 56 -4.29 -20.13 -17.21
N ASN A 57 -3.91 -19.10 -17.98
CA ASN A 57 -4.91 -18.16 -18.46
C ASN A 57 -5.76 -18.86 -19.53
N GLY A 58 -7.06 -18.98 -19.30
CA GLY A 58 -8.00 -19.46 -20.31
C GLY A 58 -8.25 -18.47 -21.47
N VAL A 59 -7.54 -17.34 -21.47
CA VAL A 59 -7.64 -16.30 -22.49
C VAL A 59 -6.68 -16.62 -23.65
N THR A 60 -7.25 -17.14 -24.73
CA THR A 60 -6.56 -17.46 -26.00
C THR A 60 -6.61 -16.32 -27.01
N GLU A 61 -7.43 -15.30 -26.75
CA GLU A 61 -7.65 -14.15 -27.63
C GLU A 61 -6.71 -12.97 -27.29
N PRO A 62 -6.29 -12.16 -28.29
CA PRO A 62 -5.49 -10.98 -28.04
C PRO A 62 -6.24 -9.97 -27.16
N CYS A 63 -5.52 -9.17 -26.38
CA CYS A 63 -6.12 -8.11 -25.59
C CYS A 63 -6.86 -7.10 -26.49
N HIS A 64 -8.00 -6.61 -26.01
CA HIS A 64 -8.81 -5.62 -26.73
C HIS A 64 -8.20 -4.21 -26.69
N ALA A 65 -7.45 -3.91 -25.64
CA ALA A 65 -6.70 -2.66 -25.51
C ALA A 65 -5.42 -2.90 -24.70
N GLN A 66 -4.41 -2.06 -24.94
CA GLN A 66 -3.18 -2.03 -24.18
C GLN A 66 -2.76 -0.58 -23.94
N LEU A 67 -2.30 -0.29 -22.72
CA LEU A 67 -1.71 0.99 -22.33
C LEU A 67 -0.41 0.74 -21.60
N GLU A 68 0.56 1.63 -21.78
CA GLU A 68 1.83 1.60 -21.06
C GLU A 68 2.19 3.01 -20.61
N PHE A 69 2.71 3.12 -19.39
CA PHE A 69 3.22 4.38 -18.86
C PHE A 69 4.43 4.09 -17.98
N CYS A 70 5.21 5.13 -17.68
CA CYS A 70 6.39 5.01 -16.86
C CYS A 70 6.23 5.79 -15.56
N VAL A 71 6.81 5.25 -14.49
CA VAL A 71 6.96 5.93 -13.21
C VAL A 71 8.43 5.91 -12.79
N TYR A 72 8.80 6.88 -11.96
CA TYR A 72 10.09 6.90 -11.30
C TYR A 72 9.90 6.56 -9.83
N LEU A 73 10.44 5.42 -9.43
CA LEU A 73 10.44 4.98 -8.04
C LEU A 73 11.63 5.61 -7.34
N VAL A 74 11.40 6.20 -6.17
CA VAL A 74 12.45 6.77 -5.33
C VAL A 74 12.67 5.80 -4.18
N SER A 75 13.89 5.28 -4.07
CA SER A 75 14.29 4.49 -2.90
C SER A 75 14.31 5.39 -1.66
N ALA A 76 13.48 5.09 -0.67
CA ALA A 76 13.48 5.84 0.60
C ALA A 76 14.83 5.72 1.34
N ALA A 77 15.55 4.62 1.16
CA ALA A 77 16.82 4.37 1.82
C ALA A 77 18.02 5.10 1.17
N THR A 78 18.00 5.22 -0.16
CA THR A 78 19.18 5.68 -0.93
C THR A 78 18.91 6.93 -1.76
N GLY A 79 17.66 7.38 -1.85
CA GLY A 79 17.23 8.45 -2.75
C GLY A 79 17.39 8.12 -4.24
N THR A 80 17.81 6.90 -4.59
CA THR A 80 18.08 6.52 -5.97
C THR A 80 16.79 6.35 -6.75
N HIS A 81 16.78 6.86 -7.97
CA HIS A 81 15.66 6.73 -8.89
C HIS A 81 15.78 5.48 -9.73
N THR A 82 14.69 4.71 -9.81
CA THR A 82 14.53 3.58 -10.73
C THR A 82 13.35 3.86 -11.65
N ARG A 83 13.56 3.77 -12.95
CA ARG A 83 12.50 3.86 -13.94
C ARG A 83 11.78 2.52 -14.04
N GLU A 84 10.47 2.55 -13.90
CA GLU A 84 9.59 1.40 -14.05
C GLU A 84 8.54 1.67 -15.13
N ALA A 85 8.47 0.79 -16.13
CA ALA A 85 7.37 0.73 -17.07
C ALA A 85 6.23 -0.13 -16.51
N ARG A 86 5.01 0.37 -16.63
CA ARG A 86 3.78 -0.30 -16.22
C ARG A 86 2.89 -0.51 -17.43
N ALA A 87 2.73 -1.76 -17.85
CA ALA A 87 1.85 -2.13 -18.96
C ALA A 87 0.54 -2.73 -18.45
N LEU A 88 -0.57 -2.30 -19.04
CA LEU A 88 -1.93 -2.73 -18.74
C LEU A 88 -2.53 -3.34 -20.01
N ARG A 89 -2.99 -4.59 -19.96
CA ARG A 89 -3.65 -5.27 -21.07
C ARG A 89 -5.07 -5.66 -20.66
N PHE A 90 -6.05 -5.27 -21.47
CA PHE A 90 -7.47 -5.31 -21.11
C PHE A 90 -8.22 -6.35 -21.95
N TRP A 91 -9.03 -7.18 -21.28
CA TRP A 91 -10.05 -8.01 -21.90
C TRP A 91 -11.40 -7.71 -21.26
N PHE A 92 -12.37 -7.43 -22.11
CA PHE A 92 -13.72 -7.03 -21.72
C PHE A 92 -14.66 -8.21 -21.91
N LYS A 93 -15.81 -8.17 -21.23
CA LYS A 93 -16.86 -9.16 -21.46
C LYS A 93 -17.44 -9.02 -22.88
N PRO A 94 -18.01 -10.10 -23.45
CA PRO A 94 -18.53 -10.09 -24.83
C PRO A 94 -19.64 -9.06 -25.09
N GLU A 95 -20.30 -8.56 -24.04
CA GLU A 95 -21.35 -7.56 -24.16
C GLU A 95 -20.82 -6.17 -24.51
N VAL A 96 -19.51 -5.91 -24.36
CA VAL A 96 -18.89 -4.65 -24.77
C VAL A 96 -18.55 -4.70 -26.25
N PRO A 97 -19.09 -3.79 -27.08
CA PRO A 97 -18.68 -3.66 -28.48
C PRO A 97 -17.18 -3.43 -28.60
N ARG A 98 -16.54 -4.06 -29.59
CA ARG A 98 -15.07 -4.00 -29.74
C ARG A 98 -14.54 -2.58 -29.96
N ASP A 99 -15.34 -1.72 -30.59
CA ASP A 99 -15.05 -0.31 -30.84
C ASP A 99 -15.17 0.57 -29.59
N GLU A 100 -15.89 0.11 -28.57
CA GLU A 100 -15.98 0.77 -27.26
C GLU A 100 -14.85 0.37 -26.30
N CYS A 101 -14.27 -0.83 -26.46
CA CYS A 101 -13.19 -1.34 -25.61
C CYS A 101 -12.01 -0.36 -25.40
N PRO A 102 -11.48 0.35 -26.43
CA PRO A 102 -10.43 1.35 -26.22
C PRO A 102 -10.88 2.53 -25.34
N HIS A 103 -12.14 2.97 -25.49
CA HIS A 103 -12.69 4.08 -24.71
C HIS A 103 -12.85 3.70 -23.23
N GLU A 104 -13.35 2.50 -22.97
CA GLU A 104 -13.45 1.93 -21.61
C GLU A 104 -12.07 1.78 -20.96
N ALA A 105 -11.08 1.27 -21.69
CA ALA A 105 -9.71 1.15 -21.20
C ALA A 105 -9.08 2.52 -20.88
N GLN A 106 -9.34 3.53 -21.71
CA GLN A 106 -8.88 4.91 -21.49
C GLN A 106 -9.55 5.55 -20.27
N SER A 107 -10.85 5.34 -20.07
CA SER A 107 -11.55 5.82 -18.88
C SER A 107 -10.98 5.19 -17.61
N PHE A 108 -10.80 3.86 -17.62
CA PHE A 108 -10.18 3.12 -16.52
C PHE A 108 -8.79 3.69 -16.21
N PHE A 109 -7.96 3.85 -17.23
CA PHE A 109 -6.61 4.34 -17.07
C PHE A 109 -6.58 5.76 -16.49
N ARG A 110 -7.42 6.67 -17.00
CA ARG A 110 -7.50 8.05 -16.52
C ARG A 110 -7.82 8.13 -15.03
N GLU A 111 -8.71 7.27 -14.54
CA GLU A 111 -9.02 7.20 -13.10
C GLU A 111 -7.90 6.52 -12.31
N LEU A 112 -7.30 5.46 -12.84
CA LEU A 112 -6.17 4.80 -12.21
C LEU A 112 -5.01 5.77 -11.98
N VAL A 113 -4.65 6.56 -13.00
CA VAL A 113 -3.52 7.50 -12.97
C VAL A 113 -3.90 8.93 -12.57
N SER A 114 -5.13 9.14 -12.09
CA SER A 114 -5.59 10.45 -11.61
C SER A 114 -4.58 11.04 -10.58
N PRO A 115 -4.04 12.25 -10.81
CA PRO A 115 -3.00 12.82 -9.95
C PRO A 115 -3.47 13.08 -8.51
N HIS A 116 -4.76 13.34 -8.31
CA HIS A 116 -5.33 13.65 -7.00
C HIS A 116 -5.18 12.49 -6.00
N ASP A 117 -5.25 11.26 -6.50
CA ASP A 117 -5.31 10.02 -5.73
C ASP A 117 -4.41 8.94 -6.34
N PHE A 118 -3.30 9.35 -6.98
CA PHE A 118 -2.36 8.41 -7.57
C PHE A 118 -1.60 7.66 -6.47
N PRO A 119 -1.59 6.31 -6.49
CA PRO A 119 -0.91 5.53 -5.45
C PRO A 119 0.61 5.70 -5.48
N LYS A 120 1.20 5.95 -4.30
CA LYS A 120 2.65 6.19 -4.13
C LYS A 120 3.47 4.91 -3.94
N ASP A 121 2.80 3.77 -3.75
CA ASP A 121 3.42 2.46 -3.59
C ASP A 121 2.71 1.38 -4.43
N TYR A 122 3.32 0.20 -4.52
CA TYR A 122 2.78 -0.92 -5.28
C TYR A 122 1.46 -1.46 -4.74
N VAL A 123 1.30 -1.52 -3.42
CA VAL A 123 0.10 -2.07 -2.78
C VAL A 123 -1.09 -1.18 -3.07
N GLY A 124 -0.93 0.14 -2.92
CA GLY A 124 -1.93 1.13 -3.29
C GLY A 124 -2.27 1.08 -4.77
N PHE A 125 -1.27 0.90 -5.65
CA PHE A 125 -1.51 0.78 -7.10
C PHE A 125 -2.38 -0.43 -7.44
N ILE A 126 -2.01 -1.59 -6.90
CA ILE A 126 -2.76 -2.83 -7.10
C ILE A 126 -4.15 -2.75 -6.44
N LYS A 127 -4.25 -2.18 -5.23
CA LYS A 127 -5.52 -1.97 -4.52
C LYS A 127 -6.46 -1.08 -5.33
N LYS A 128 -5.97 0.02 -5.92
CA LYS A 128 -6.77 0.91 -6.76
C LYS A 128 -7.29 0.18 -8.01
N ILE A 129 -6.45 -0.62 -8.66
CA ILE A 129 -6.87 -1.47 -9.79
C ILE A 129 -8.03 -2.40 -9.39
N ILE A 130 -7.87 -3.14 -8.29
CA ILE A 130 -8.88 -4.09 -7.82
C ILE A 130 -10.18 -3.37 -7.46
N LYS A 131 -10.10 -2.20 -6.79
CA LYS A 131 -11.28 -1.42 -6.40
C LYS A 131 -12.00 -0.82 -7.62
N LEU A 132 -11.28 -0.30 -8.59
CA LEU A 132 -11.88 0.20 -9.85
C LEU A 132 -12.63 -0.91 -10.58
N MET A 133 -12.06 -2.11 -10.64
CA MET A 133 -12.77 -3.29 -11.14
C MET A 133 -14.00 -3.56 -10.26
N GLN A 134 -13.85 -3.78 -8.95
CA GLN A 134 -14.98 -4.13 -8.06
C GLN A 134 -16.16 -3.15 -8.11
N GLN A 135 -15.92 -1.85 -8.23
CA GLN A 135 -16.93 -0.82 -7.94
C GLN A 135 -17.48 -0.13 -9.18
N LYS A 136 -16.74 -0.08 -10.30
CA LYS A 136 -17.09 0.77 -11.43
C LYS A 136 -17.00 0.06 -12.77
N TYR A 137 -15.90 -0.65 -13.02
CA TYR A 137 -15.60 -1.25 -14.31
C TYR A 137 -16.08 -2.70 -14.39
N HIS A 138 -17.38 -2.90 -14.24
CA HIS A 138 -18.05 -4.22 -14.21
C HIS A 138 -17.87 -5.04 -15.49
N GLN A 139 -17.72 -4.35 -16.63
CA GLN A 139 -17.53 -4.96 -17.94
C GLN A 139 -16.08 -5.36 -18.23
N LEU A 140 -15.12 -4.92 -17.41
CA LEU A 140 -13.74 -5.38 -17.49
C LEU A 140 -13.65 -6.79 -16.91
N LYS A 141 -13.33 -7.77 -17.77
CA LYS A 141 -13.28 -9.20 -17.44
C LYS A 141 -11.92 -9.59 -16.90
N VAL A 142 -10.85 -9.20 -17.58
CA VAL A 142 -9.45 -9.49 -17.21
C VAL A 142 -8.60 -8.25 -17.45
N LEU A 143 -7.73 -7.97 -16.50
CA LEU A 143 -6.68 -6.97 -16.59
C LEU A 143 -5.35 -7.62 -16.24
N GLU A 144 -4.45 -7.70 -17.21
CA GLU A 144 -3.06 -8.07 -16.94
C GLU A 144 -2.24 -6.81 -16.69
N VAL A 145 -1.44 -6.84 -15.63
CA VAL A 145 -0.58 -5.73 -15.20
C VAL A 145 0.85 -6.24 -15.15
N GLU A 146 1.71 -5.63 -15.95
CA GLU A 146 3.14 -5.90 -15.95
C GLU A 146 3.89 -4.69 -15.38
N LEU A 147 4.71 -4.92 -14.36
CA LEU A 147 5.54 -3.93 -13.68
C LEU A 147 7.00 -4.27 -13.98
N ARG A 148 7.65 -3.50 -14.86
CA ARG A 148 8.99 -3.79 -15.40
C ARG A 148 9.98 -2.68 -15.07
N GLN A 149 11.03 -2.99 -14.33
CA GLN A 149 12.16 -2.11 -14.08
C GLN A 149 13.06 -2.02 -15.32
N GLU A 150 13.29 -0.82 -15.84
CA GLU A 150 14.03 -0.60 -17.08
C GLU A 150 15.42 0.02 -16.87
N GLY A 151 15.70 0.58 -15.69
CA GLY A 151 17.03 1.10 -15.36
C GLY A 151 17.04 2.01 -14.14
N SER A 152 18.24 2.36 -13.68
CA SER A 152 18.46 3.37 -12.65
C SER A 152 18.88 4.69 -13.28
N GLY A 153 18.33 5.79 -12.79
CA GLY A 153 18.60 7.12 -13.30
C GLY A 153 17.50 8.12 -12.95
N PRO A 154 17.85 9.40 -12.75
CA PRO A 154 16.88 10.44 -12.51
C PRO A 154 15.96 10.60 -13.73
N PRO A 155 14.75 11.18 -13.55
CA PRO A 155 13.90 11.54 -14.68
C PRO A 155 14.65 12.47 -15.64
N PRO A 156 14.40 12.38 -16.97
CA PRO A 156 15.03 13.25 -17.94
C PRO A 156 14.74 14.72 -17.60
N PRO A 157 15.72 15.63 -17.78
CA PRO A 157 15.51 17.05 -17.58
C PRO A 157 14.41 17.55 -18.52
N GLU A 158 13.60 18.48 -18.01
CA GLU A 158 12.41 19.03 -18.64
C GLU A 158 12.67 19.44 -20.09
N SER A 159 12.21 18.62 -21.04
CA SER A 159 12.10 19.02 -22.43
C SER A 159 10.64 19.37 -22.67
N ASN A 160 10.37 20.67 -22.73
CA ASN A 160 9.10 21.27 -23.17
C ASN A 160 7.86 21.00 -22.31
N GLY A 161 7.92 21.37 -21.02
CA GLY A 161 6.80 22.01 -20.31
C GLY A 161 5.46 21.26 -20.17
N VAL A 162 5.41 19.93 -20.24
CA VAL A 162 4.13 19.20 -20.12
C VAL A 162 4.06 18.16 -18.98
N ILE A 163 5.14 17.77 -18.28
CA ILE A 163 5.02 16.67 -17.28
C ILE A 163 5.86 16.84 -16.00
N THR A 164 5.94 18.03 -15.41
CA THR A 164 6.54 18.22 -14.06
C THR A 164 5.74 19.14 -13.13
N THR A 165 4.89 20.03 -13.66
CA THR A 165 4.05 20.91 -12.83
C THR A 165 3.10 20.13 -11.91
N PHE A 166 2.71 18.90 -12.24
CA PHE A 166 1.81 18.13 -11.39
C PHE A 166 2.46 17.56 -10.13
N ILE A 167 3.76 17.25 -10.12
CA ILE A 167 4.40 16.68 -8.93
C ILE A 167 4.85 17.80 -7.99
N GLU A 168 5.37 18.92 -8.51
CA GLU A 168 5.78 20.01 -7.64
C GLU A 168 4.59 20.75 -7.04
N ASP A 169 3.54 21.08 -7.80
CA ASP A 169 2.34 21.72 -7.24
C ASP A 169 1.52 20.76 -6.36
N SER A 170 1.46 19.46 -6.66
CA SER A 170 0.74 18.52 -5.77
C SER A 170 1.56 18.12 -4.55
N VAL A 171 2.89 18.09 -4.59
CA VAL A 171 3.70 17.86 -3.38
C VAL A 171 3.72 19.13 -2.53
N LEU A 172 3.76 20.33 -3.12
CA LEU A 172 3.65 21.59 -2.39
C LEU A 172 2.22 21.85 -1.86
N ASN A 173 1.16 21.50 -2.61
CA ASN A 173 -0.22 21.68 -2.17
C ASN A 173 -0.74 20.51 -1.30
N GLN A 174 -0.31 19.25 -1.53
CA GLN A 174 -0.66 18.15 -0.62
C GLN A 174 0.14 18.26 0.67
N THR A 175 1.42 18.67 0.68
CA THR A 175 2.10 18.89 1.98
C THR A 175 1.32 19.86 2.86
N GLN A 176 0.67 20.89 2.30
CA GLN A 176 -0.13 21.84 3.09
C GLN A 176 -1.45 21.31 3.66
N ILE A 177 -2.06 20.25 3.10
CA ILE A 177 -3.34 19.74 3.63
C ILE A 177 -3.05 18.75 4.76
N ILE A 178 -3.35 19.17 5.98
CA ILE A 178 -3.30 18.30 7.15
C ILE A 178 -4.52 17.37 7.17
N SER A 179 -4.29 16.12 7.59
CA SER A 179 -5.35 15.19 7.96
C SER A 179 -4.83 14.29 9.07
N GLU A 180 -5.73 13.80 9.93
CA GLU A 180 -5.37 12.88 11.01
C GLU A 180 -4.59 11.66 10.50
N GLN A 181 -5.00 11.10 9.35
CA GLN A 181 -4.30 9.96 8.75
C GLN A 181 -2.84 10.28 8.43
N ARG A 182 -2.53 11.47 7.91
CA ARG A 182 -1.14 11.83 7.59
C ARG A 182 -0.28 12.05 8.82
N VAL A 183 -0.86 12.57 9.90
CA VAL A 183 -0.17 12.70 11.19
C VAL A 183 0.08 11.30 11.78
N LEU A 184 -0.91 10.40 11.68
CA LEU A 184 -0.76 9.02 12.11
C LEU A 184 0.30 8.26 11.30
N ASP A 185 0.31 8.39 9.98
CA ASP A 185 1.32 7.79 9.10
C ASP A 185 2.74 8.23 9.50
N MET A 186 2.93 9.51 9.84
CA MET A 186 4.22 10.01 10.32
C MET A 186 4.65 9.33 11.63
N ILE A 187 3.72 9.14 12.57
CA ILE A 187 3.98 8.44 13.84
C ILE A 187 4.28 6.96 13.61
N GLU A 188 3.57 6.30 12.70
CA GLU A 188 3.78 4.88 12.37
C GLU A 188 5.10 4.63 11.64
N ASN A 189 5.55 5.59 10.81
CA ASN A 189 6.86 5.55 10.15
C ASN A 189 8.02 5.83 11.13
N ALA A 190 7.79 6.64 12.15
CA ALA A 190 8.78 6.91 13.19
C ALA A 190 8.86 5.79 14.24
N TYR A 191 7.88 4.88 14.27
CA TYR A 191 7.79 3.81 15.25
C TYR A 191 9.12 3.03 15.38
N PRO A 192 9.58 2.72 16.61
CA PRO A 192 8.96 3.03 17.90
C PRO A 192 9.29 4.42 18.45
N ASN A 193 9.99 5.27 17.70
CA ASN A 193 10.55 6.52 18.21
C ASN A 193 9.48 7.62 18.38
N PRO A 194 9.61 8.46 19.42
CA PRO A 194 8.71 9.59 19.62
C PRO A 194 8.98 10.74 18.65
N LEU A 195 7.93 11.50 18.33
CA LEU A 195 7.98 12.72 17.53
C LEU A 195 7.50 13.93 18.33
N THR A 196 8.11 15.09 18.09
CA THR A 196 7.67 16.39 18.62
C THR A 196 6.72 17.08 17.65
N VAL A 197 5.95 18.08 18.12
CA VAL A 197 5.11 18.94 17.26
C VAL A 197 5.97 19.60 16.15
N GLU A 198 7.18 20.00 16.49
CA GLU A 198 8.16 20.61 15.59
C GLU A 198 8.56 19.68 14.44
N ASP A 199 8.64 18.37 14.66
CA ASP A 199 8.94 17.38 13.61
C ASP A 199 7.82 17.36 12.56
N PHE A 200 6.56 17.39 12.98
CA PHE A 200 5.40 17.45 12.07
C PHE A 200 5.34 18.76 11.30
N VAL A 201 5.59 19.90 11.97
CA VAL A 201 5.62 21.22 11.32
C VAL A 201 6.74 21.29 10.29
N THR A 202 7.91 20.74 10.59
CA THR A 202 9.09 20.78 9.72
C THR A 202 8.89 19.91 8.47
N VAL A 203 8.41 18.68 8.65
CA VAL A 203 8.22 17.71 7.55
C VAL A 203 6.94 17.98 6.76
N GLY A 204 5.84 18.27 7.46
CA GLY A 204 4.52 18.49 6.88
C GLY A 204 4.26 19.92 6.40
N LYS A 205 5.04 20.91 6.86
CA LYS A 205 4.80 22.35 6.60
C LYS A 205 3.41 22.84 7.03
N TRP A 206 2.83 22.20 8.06
CA TRP A 206 1.53 22.56 8.64
C TRP A 206 1.67 23.60 9.75
N SER A 207 0.56 24.25 10.14
CA SER A 207 0.57 25.10 11.33
C SER A 207 0.61 24.26 12.62
N LYS A 208 1.21 24.83 13.68
CA LYS A 208 1.23 24.18 15.02
C LYS A 208 -0.17 23.92 15.57
N ALA A 209 -1.15 24.76 15.23
CA ALA A 209 -2.53 24.59 15.69
C ALA A 209 -3.16 23.36 15.05
N GLU A 210 -3.11 23.25 13.73
CA GLU A 210 -3.68 22.13 12.99
C GLU A 210 -3.04 20.79 13.40
N VAL A 211 -1.71 20.77 13.63
CA VAL A 211 -1.01 19.57 14.11
C VAL A 211 -1.51 19.14 15.48
N LYS A 212 -1.71 20.09 16.40
CA LYS A 212 -2.24 19.80 17.73
C LYS A 212 -3.66 19.27 17.68
N ASP A 213 -4.54 19.89 16.89
CA ASP A 213 -5.92 19.46 16.72
C ASP A 213 -5.98 18.01 16.18
N ALA A 214 -5.14 17.68 15.20
CA ALA A 214 -5.05 16.33 14.65
C ALA A 214 -4.49 15.32 15.67
N LEU A 215 -3.49 15.70 16.48
CA LEU A 215 -2.93 14.83 17.52
C LEU A 215 -3.92 14.58 18.65
N GLU A 216 -4.71 15.58 19.04
CA GLU A 216 -5.78 15.46 20.03
C GLU A 216 -6.86 14.50 19.54
N ALA A 217 -7.30 14.63 18.28
CA ALA A 217 -8.27 13.71 17.67
C ALA A 217 -7.74 12.26 17.60
N LEU A 218 -6.45 12.06 17.33
CA LEU A 218 -5.82 10.72 17.32
C LEU A 218 -5.67 10.13 18.73
N GLU A 219 -5.44 10.96 19.74
CA GLU A 219 -5.37 10.55 21.15
C GLU A 219 -6.76 10.18 21.68
N GLU A 220 -7.81 10.93 21.34
CA GLU A 220 -9.21 10.57 21.64
C GLU A 220 -9.61 9.22 21.03
N LYS A 221 -9.10 8.91 19.83
CA LYS A 221 -9.29 7.60 19.17
C LYS A 221 -8.44 6.48 19.77
N GLY A 222 -7.56 6.78 20.74
CA GLY A 222 -6.63 5.83 21.33
C GLY A 222 -5.57 5.32 20.35
N LEU A 223 -5.30 6.08 19.28
CA LEU A 223 -4.30 5.71 18.26
C LEU A 223 -2.91 6.23 18.65
N THR A 224 -2.84 7.37 19.32
CA THR A 224 -1.59 7.98 19.76
C THR A 224 -1.62 8.25 21.26
N ARG A 225 -0.45 8.52 21.84
CA ARG A 225 -0.31 8.94 23.24
C ARG A 225 0.68 10.08 23.34
N SER A 226 0.32 11.10 24.11
CA SER A 226 1.23 12.14 24.56
C SER A 226 2.09 11.69 25.77
N MET A 227 3.37 12.01 25.73
CA MET A 227 4.31 11.86 26.85
C MET A 227 4.57 13.22 27.54
N SER A 228 5.25 13.20 28.68
CA SER A 228 5.43 14.37 29.57
C SER A 228 6.16 15.58 28.96
N ASP A 229 6.77 15.43 27.79
CA ASP A 229 7.60 16.48 27.16
C ASP A 229 7.11 16.92 25.76
N GLY A 230 5.80 16.79 25.48
CA GLY A 230 5.25 17.14 24.15
C GLY A 230 5.67 16.18 23.03
N LEU A 231 6.10 14.98 23.43
CA LEU A 231 6.46 13.87 22.57
C LEU A 231 5.24 12.99 22.32
N TYR A 232 5.04 12.59 21.08
CA TYR A 232 3.92 11.75 20.64
C TYR A 232 4.44 10.42 20.10
N ILE A 233 3.79 9.34 20.52
CA ILE A 233 4.08 7.98 20.08
C ILE A 233 2.80 7.27 19.64
N ARG A 234 2.95 6.17 18.90
CA ARG A 234 1.86 5.23 18.66
C ARG A 234 1.41 4.61 19.99
N GLN A 235 0.11 4.56 20.22
CA GLN A 235 -0.44 3.83 21.37
C GLN A 235 -0.12 2.34 21.24
N HIS A 236 0.56 1.79 22.24
CA HIS A 236 0.83 0.36 22.32
C HIS A 236 -0.36 -0.41 22.86
N SER A 237 -0.42 -1.70 22.54
CA SER A 237 -1.31 -2.65 23.23
C SER A 237 -0.93 -2.76 24.71
N ILE A 238 -1.91 -3.05 25.58
CA ILE A 238 -1.74 -3.14 27.04
C ILE A 238 -0.61 -4.12 27.44
N ASP A 239 -0.38 -5.15 26.62
CA ASP A 239 0.59 -6.21 26.88
C ASP A 239 2.03 -5.85 26.45
N THR A 240 2.27 -4.61 25.99
CA THR A 240 3.60 -4.14 25.56
C THR A 240 4.37 -3.50 26.70
N GLN A 241 5.56 -4.01 27.00
CA GLN A 241 6.43 -3.52 28.05
C GLN A 241 7.52 -2.58 27.48
N VAL A 242 7.49 -1.31 27.90
CA VAL A 242 8.54 -0.35 27.55
C VAL A 242 9.75 -0.57 28.46
N VAL A 243 10.93 -0.74 27.88
CA VAL A 243 12.18 -1.03 28.61
C VAL A 243 13.35 -0.16 28.15
N LYS A 244 14.22 0.24 29.10
CA LYS A 244 15.50 0.90 28.77
C LYS A 244 16.52 -0.08 28.22
N GLN A 245 16.53 -1.29 28.76
CA GLN A 245 17.39 -2.40 28.38
C GLN A 245 16.55 -3.67 28.30
N MET A 246 16.80 -4.51 27.29
CA MET A 246 16.11 -5.80 27.18
C MET A 246 16.37 -6.65 28.42
N PRO A 247 15.32 -7.19 29.07
CA PRO A 247 15.48 -7.98 30.27
C PRO A 247 16.18 -9.31 29.96
N THR A 248 16.98 -9.79 30.91
CA THR A 248 17.48 -11.16 30.86
C THR A 248 16.36 -12.10 31.30
N LEU A 249 15.84 -12.90 30.37
CA LEU A 249 14.76 -13.84 30.66
C LEU A 249 15.29 -15.06 31.41
N HIS A 250 14.57 -15.47 32.45
CA HIS A 250 14.83 -16.72 33.16
C HIS A 250 14.68 -17.91 32.21
N SER A 251 15.41 -19.01 32.42
CA SER A 251 15.43 -20.18 31.51
C SER A 251 14.04 -20.76 31.24
N SER A 252 13.16 -20.75 32.25
CA SER A 252 11.76 -21.19 32.15
C SER A 252 10.84 -20.26 31.35
N ARG A 253 11.29 -19.04 31.03
CA ARG A 253 10.57 -18.03 30.25
C ARG A 253 11.30 -17.67 28.95
N GLN A 254 12.30 -18.46 28.55
CA GLN A 254 12.97 -18.22 27.27
C GLN A 254 12.01 -18.51 26.11
N PRO A 255 11.87 -17.57 25.17
CA PRO A 255 11.00 -17.77 24.02
C PRO A 255 11.60 -18.82 23.08
N SER A 256 10.75 -19.59 22.41
CA SER A 256 11.20 -20.53 21.37
C SER A 256 11.71 -19.79 20.12
N ILE A 257 11.15 -18.61 19.85
CA ILE A 257 11.49 -17.74 18.71
C ILE A 257 11.49 -16.30 19.21
N ALA A 258 12.52 -15.52 18.84
CA ALA A 258 12.56 -14.09 19.07
C ALA A 258 12.41 -13.35 17.74
N ILE A 259 11.52 -12.36 17.69
CA ILE A 259 11.27 -11.54 16.50
C ILE A 259 11.55 -10.08 16.85
N ILE A 260 12.32 -9.39 15.99
CA ILE A 260 12.65 -7.98 16.13
C ILE A 260 12.07 -7.26 14.92
N THR A 261 11.16 -6.32 15.16
CA THR A 261 10.52 -5.49 14.12
C THR A 261 10.95 -4.05 14.29
N ALA A 262 11.14 -3.34 13.19
CA ALA A 262 11.44 -1.91 13.20
C ALA A 262 10.26 -1.06 12.69
N LEU A 263 9.25 -1.68 12.07
CA LEU A 263 8.09 -0.99 11.53
C LEU A 263 6.82 -1.36 12.28
N TYR A 264 5.87 -0.43 12.35
CA TYR A 264 4.59 -0.67 13.02
C TYR A 264 3.74 -1.75 12.31
N CYS A 265 3.72 -1.77 10.98
CA CYS A 265 3.08 -2.83 10.20
C CYS A 265 3.77 -4.20 10.41
N GLU A 266 5.10 -4.17 10.53
CA GLU A 266 5.99 -5.16 11.16
C GLU A 266 5.31 -5.87 12.33
N LYS A 267 5.15 -5.06 13.37
CA LYS A 267 4.62 -5.45 14.67
C LYS A 267 3.18 -5.96 14.57
N GLN A 268 2.30 -5.27 13.83
CA GLN A 268 0.91 -5.69 13.68
C GLN A 268 0.78 -7.07 13.02
N ALA A 269 1.59 -7.34 11.99
CA ALA A 269 1.59 -8.65 11.34
C ALA A 269 2.06 -9.75 12.29
N VAL A 270 3.12 -9.49 13.07
CA VAL A 270 3.64 -10.43 14.08
C VAL A 270 2.59 -10.72 15.15
N ASP A 271 1.99 -9.68 15.72
CA ASP A 271 0.94 -9.82 16.73
C ASP A 271 -0.27 -10.63 16.23
N ALA A 272 -0.62 -10.50 14.94
CA ALA A 272 -1.74 -11.24 14.36
C ALA A 272 -1.42 -12.71 14.07
N MET A 273 -0.14 -13.08 14.01
CA MET A 273 0.31 -14.44 13.68
C MET A 273 0.81 -15.24 14.89
N MET A 274 1.06 -14.59 16.02
CA MET A 274 1.74 -15.18 17.18
C MET A 274 0.84 -15.18 18.41
N ASP A 275 0.69 -16.35 19.05
CA ASP A 275 0.04 -16.51 20.34
C ASP A 275 1.08 -16.59 21.48
N ASN A 276 0.65 -16.29 22.72
CA ASN A 276 1.48 -16.39 23.94
C ASN A 276 2.81 -15.61 23.85
N GLN A 277 2.75 -14.38 23.32
CA GLN A 277 3.89 -13.51 23.12
C GLN A 277 4.16 -12.59 24.33
N GLU A 278 5.43 -12.21 24.51
CA GLU A 278 5.84 -11.16 25.43
C GLU A 278 6.58 -10.07 24.65
N THR A 279 5.97 -8.88 24.56
CA THR A 279 6.44 -7.80 23.67
C THR A 279 7.18 -6.74 24.46
N TYR A 280 8.41 -6.44 24.06
CA TYR A 280 9.23 -5.38 24.63
C TYR A 280 9.52 -4.29 23.61
N VAL A 281 9.36 -3.04 24.00
CA VAL A 281 9.74 -1.88 23.18
C VAL A 281 10.88 -1.14 23.85
N ARG A 282 11.97 -0.95 23.12
CA ARG A 282 13.11 -0.13 23.53
C ARG A 282 13.14 1.12 22.67
N TYR A 283 12.99 2.27 23.30
CA TYR A 283 13.18 3.55 22.61
C TYR A 283 14.67 3.83 22.41
N THR A 284 15.01 4.41 21.27
CA THR A 284 16.35 4.96 21.08
C THR A 284 16.46 6.23 21.92
N THR A 285 17.34 6.22 22.93
CA THR A 285 17.76 7.45 23.60
C THR A 285 18.79 8.12 22.70
N VAL A 286 18.34 9.01 21.82
CA VAL A 286 19.25 9.89 21.09
C VAL A 286 19.71 10.97 22.05
N GLY A 287 20.98 10.90 22.49
CA GLY A 287 21.62 11.90 23.34
C GLY A 287 21.99 11.42 24.76
N GLU A 288 22.99 10.55 24.85
CA GLU A 288 24.06 10.62 25.86
C GLU A 288 25.41 10.58 25.14
#